data_AF-A0A1I5BBK8-F1
#
_entry.id   AF-A0A1I5BBK8-F1
#
_cell.length_a   1.000
_cell.length_b   1.000
_cell.length_c   1.000
_cell.angle_alpha   90.00
_cell.angle_beta   90.00
_cell.angle_gamma   90.00
#
_symmetry.space_group_name_H-M   'P 1'
#
loop_
_entity.id
_entity.type
_entity.pdbx_description
1 polymer ?
#
loop_
_entity_poly.entity_id
_entity_poly.type
_entity_poly.pdbx_seq_one_letter_code
_entity_poly.pdbx_strand_id
1 'polypeptide(L)'
;MNNRYFKKIWNESSGDDVTDSWGNSIFYFETDTNLNVLKQIQVFENGKILKYDEQNYEDEYGFLADQPLEIEDFEEEEISKINFYEIWIN
;
A
#
# COMPACT_ATOMS: atom_id res chain seq x y z
N MET A 1 -16.93 -10.33 -5.25
CA MET A 1 -16.68 -9.17 -4.36
C MET A 1 -16.24 -8.02 -5.23
N ASN A 2 -16.77 -6.81 -4.98
CA ASN A 2 -16.34 -5.60 -5.67
C ASN A 2 -15.23 -4.98 -4.84
N ASN A 3 -13.99 -5.29 -5.16
CA ASN A 3 -12.84 -4.72 -4.47
C ASN A 3 -12.47 -3.39 -5.15
N ARG A 4 -11.95 -2.46 -4.36
CA ARG A 4 -11.44 -1.17 -4.84
C ARG A 4 -9.93 -1.16 -4.75
N TYR A 5 -9.28 -0.36 -5.59
CA TYR A 5 -7.82 -0.36 -5.70
C TYR A 5 -7.32 1.06 -5.72
N PHE A 6 -6.33 1.38 -4.90
CA PHE A 6 -5.83 2.74 -4.76
C PHE A 6 -4.33 2.78 -4.90
N LYS A 7 -3.83 3.95 -5.29
CA LYS A 7 -2.42 4.33 -5.23
C LYS A 7 -2.29 5.56 -4.32
N LYS A 8 -1.16 5.79 -3.69
CA LYS A 8 -0.88 7.09 -3.05
C LYS A 8 0.62 7.32 -3.03
N ILE A 9 1.04 8.51 -3.48
CA ILE A 9 2.43 8.93 -3.32
C ILE A 9 2.65 9.32 -1.86
N TRP A 10 3.72 8.82 -1.26
CA TRP A 10 4.11 9.09 0.10
C TRP A 10 5.52 9.68 0.12
N ASN A 11 5.57 11.00 0.32
CA ASN A 11 6.80 11.79 0.36
C ASN A 11 7.16 12.22 1.79
N GLU A 12 6.65 11.50 2.78
CA GLU A 12 6.89 11.75 4.20
C GLU A 12 7.78 10.65 4.78
N SER A 13 8.40 10.96 5.91
CA SER A 13 9.12 9.96 6.71
C SER A 13 8.16 8.84 7.11
N SER A 14 8.66 7.61 7.04
CA SER A 14 8.05 6.39 7.56
C SER A 14 8.15 6.29 9.10
N GLY A 15 8.95 7.16 9.73
CA GLY A 15 9.19 7.17 11.17
C GLY A 15 10.25 6.17 11.64
N ASP A 16 10.88 5.44 10.71
CA ASP A 16 11.99 4.53 10.97
C ASP A 16 13.20 4.87 10.09
N ASP A 17 14.39 4.91 10.68
CA ASP A 17 15.62 5.34 10.02
C ASP A 17 16.01 4.43 8.84
N VAL A 18 15.71 3.12 8.94
CA VAL A 18 16.06 2.14 7.90
C VAL A 18 15.18 2.37 6.68
N THR A 19 13.86 2.41 6.87
CA THR A 19 12.91 2.63 5.78
C THR A 19 13.00 4.06 5.21
N ASP A 20 13.29 5.06 6.03
CA ASP A 20 13.54 6.44 5.56
C ASP A 20 14.76 6.53 4.63
N SER A 21 15.79 5.70 4.87
CA SER A 21 16.97 5.63 4.01
C SER A 21 16.67 5.06 2.60
N TRP A 22 15.47 4.51 2.38
CA TRP A 22 15.07 3.92 1.10
C TRP A 22 14.45 4.93 0.13
N GLY A 23 14.22 6.17 0.58
CA GLY A 23 13.66 7.27 -0.21
C GLY A 23 12.13 7.35 -0.11
N ASN A 24 11.54 8.19 -0.95
CA ASN A 24 10.08 8.29 -1.00
C ASN A 24 9.46 6.96 -1.43
N SER A 25 8.15 6.82 -1.21
CA SER A 25 7.45 5.60 -1.58
C SER A 25 6.11 5.84 -2.23
N ILE A 26 5.58 4.79 -2.84
CA ILE A 26 4.23 4.76 -3.37
C ILE A 26 3.52 3.59 -2.70
N PHE A 27 2.39 3.87 -2.05
CA PHE A 27 1.48 2.87 -1.57
C PHE A 27 0.51 2.42 -2.65
N TYR A 28 0.16 1.13 -2.58
CA TYR A 28 -0.93 0.54 -3.35
C TYR A 28 -1.79 -0.29 -2.40
N PHE A 29 -3.11 -0.15 -2.52
CA PHE A 29 -4.06 -0.86 -1.66
C PHE A 29 -5.09 -1.61 -2.50
N GLU A 30 -5.43 -2.83 -2.08
CA GLU A 30 -6.67 -3.51 -2.43
C GLU A 30 -7.57 -3.47 -1.21
N THR A 31 -8.81 -3.01 -1.36
CA THR A 31 -9.77 -2.92 -0.26
C THR A 31 -11.11 -3.57 -0.59
N ASP A 32 -11.89 -3.87 0.44
CA ASP A 32 -13.30 -4.20 0.27
C ASP A 32 -14.15 -2.93 -0.02
N THR A 33 -15.47 -3.09 -0.15
CA THR A 33 -16.38 -1.95 -0.42
C THR A 33 -16.47 -0.95 0.73
N ASN A 34 -16.04 -1.32 1.94
CA ASN A 34 -16.00 -0.46 3.12
C ASN A 34 -14.61 0.13 3.35
N LEU A 35 -13.70 -0.01 2.37
CA LEU A 35 -12.32 0.49 2.41
C LEU A 35 -11.42 -0.22 3.43
N ASN A 36 -11.82 -1.38 3.96
CA ASN A 36 -10.92 -2.21 4.76
C ASN A 36 -9.82 -2.78 3.86
N VAL A 37 -8.56 -2.65 4.28
CA VAL A 37 -7.41 -3.07 3.49
C VAL A 37 -7.26 -4.59 3.52
N LEU A 38 -7.24 -5.20 2.33
CA LEU A 38 -7.09 -6.64 2.13
C LEU A 38 -5.66 -6.98 1.67
N LYS A 39 -5.06 -6.09 0.87
CA LYS A 39 -3.65 -6.18 0.45
C LYS A 39 -3.03 -4.79 0.41
N GLN A 40 -1.75 -4.72 0.76
CA GLN A 40 -0.96 -3.50 0.76
C GLN A 40 0.38 -3.75 0.09
N ILE A 41 0.82 -2.80 -0.73
CA ILE A 41 2.17 -2.75 -1.29
C ILE A 41 2.75 -1.38 -0.98
N GLN A 42 4.01 -1.32 -0.57
CA GLN A 42 4.77 -0.09 -0.53
C GLN A 42 6.03 -0.25 -1.37
N VAL A 43 6.16 0.57 -2.41
CA VAL A 43 7.32 0.56 -3.33
C VAL A 43 8.17 1.80 -3.06
N PHE A 44 9.41 1.60 -2.66
CA PHE A 44 10.36 2.68 -2.36
C PHE A 44 11.19 3.05 -3.59
N GLU A 45 11.70 4.29 -3.63
CA GLU A 45 12.54 4.82 -4.71
C GLU A 45 13.78 3.95 -5.00
N ASN A 46 14.37 3.35 -3.96
CA ASN A 46 15.52 2.45 -4.13
C ASN A 46 15.15 1.05 -4.67
N GLY A 47 13.88 0.79 -4.98
CA GLY A 47 13.38 -0.47 -5.52
C GLY A 47 13.03 -1.52 -4.46
N LYS A 48 13.13 -1.21 -3.16
CA LYS A 48 12.60 -2.08 -2.10
C LYS A 48 11.07 -2.10 -2.17
N ILE A 49 10.49 -3.28 -1.92
CA ILE A 49 9.05 -3.50 -1.95
C ILE A 49 8.66 -4.24 -0.68
N LEU A 50 7.69 -3.68 0.05
CA LEU A 50 7.00 -4.33 1.16
C LEU A 50 5.62 -4.77 0.69
N LYS A 51 5.19 -5.97 1.06
CA LYS A 51 3.88 -6.53 0.67
C LYS A 51 3.23 -7.19 1.87
N TYR A 52 1.98 -6.83 2.11
CA TYR A 52 1.21 -7.38 3.22
C TYR A 52 -0.16 -7.85 2.77
N ASP A 53 -0.59 -8.95 3.36
CA ASP A 53 -1.95 -9.52 3.25
C ASP A 53 -2.24 -10.41 4.46
N GLU A 54 -3.39 -11.10 4.47
CA GLU A 54 -3.78 -11.98 5.58
C GLU A 54 -2.78 -13.13 5.87
N GLN A 55 -1.92 -13.48 4.91
CA GLN A 55 -0.91 -14.53 5.05
C GLN A 55 0.44 -13.96 5.50
N ASN A 56 0.69 -12.69 5.22
CA ASN A 56 1.91 -11.94 5.57
C ASN A 56 1.51 -10.61 6.20
N TYR A 57 1.06 -10.66 7.45
CA TYR A 57 0.42 -9.51 8.11
C TYR A 57 1.41 -8.44 8.55
N GLU A 58 2.62 -8.82 8.94
CA GLU A 58 3.67 -7.92 9.44
C GLU A 58 5.07 -8.49 9.24
N ASP A 59 6.06 -7.62 9.23
CA ASP A 59 7.49 -7.95 9.32
C ASP A 59 8.25 -6.91 10.17
N GLU A 60 9.58 -6.87 10.10
CA GLU A 60 10.40 -5.92 10.85
C GLU A 60 10.28 -4.46 10.37
N TYR A 61 9.68 -4.22 9.19
CA TYR A 61 9.57 -2.91 8.54
C TYR A 61 8.15 -2.35 8.56
N GLY A 62 7.13 -3.16 8.79
CA GLY A 62 5.75 -2.68 8.85
C GLY A 62 4.69 -3.77 8.94
N PHE A 63 3.44 -3.38 8.70
CA PHE A 63 2.28 -4.25 8.82
C PHE A 63 1.16 -3.84 7.85
N LEU A 64 0.22 -4.77 7.62
CA LEU A 64 -1.02 -4.53 6.90
C LEU A 64 -1.88 -3.54 7.67
N ALA A 65 -2.29 -2.44 7.02
CA ALA A 65 -3.16 -1.45 7.65
C ALA A 65 -4.38 -2.09 8.35
N ASP A 66 -4.58 -1.73 9.61
CA ASP A 66 -5.62 -2.28 10.49
C ASP A 66 -6.87 -1.40 10.56
N GLN A 67 -6.86 -0.25 9.87
CA GLN A 67 -7.98 0.67 9.73
C GLN A 67 -8.41 0.81 8.26
N PRO A 68 -9.69 1.12 7.99
CA PRO A 68 -10.13 1.48 6.65
C PRO A 68 -9.39 2.70 6.10
N LEU A 69 -9.27 2.79 4.77
CA LEU A 69 -8.78 4.02 4.14
C LEU A 69 -9.79 5.15 4.29
N GLU A 70 -9.31 6.35 4.61
CA GLU A 70 -10.11 7.59 4.59
C GLU A 70 -10.33 8.00 3.13
N ILE A 71 -11.57 7.94 2.63
CA ILE A 71 -11.81 8.07 1.18
C ILE A 71 -11.37 9.42 0.61
N GLU A 72 -11.49 10.49 1.40
CA GLU A 72 -11.12 11.86 1.02
C GLU A 72 -9.64 11.97 0.62
N ASP A 73 -8.81 11.07 1.15
CA ASP A 73 -7.37 11.00 0.91
C ASP A 73 -6.99 10.18 -0.33
N PHE A 74 -7.93 9.43 -0.92
CA PHE A 74 -7.67 8.42 -1.94
C PHE A 74 -8.64 8.45 -3.14
N GLU A 75 -9.71 9.25 -3.11
CA GLU A 75 -10.75 9.23 -4.14
C GLU A 75 -10.21 9.54 -5.55
N GLU A 76 -9.28 10.49 -5.67
CA GLU A 76 -8.63 10.85 -6.94
C GLU A 76 -7.55 9.85 -7.39
N GLU A 77 -7.23 8.87 -6.54
CA GLU A 77 -6.12 7.94 -6.73
C GLU A 77 -6.59 6.48 -6.94
N GLU A 78 -7.87 6.27 -7.25
CA GLU A 78 -8.40 4.95 -7.60
C GLU A 78 -7.78 4.44 -8.92
N ILE A 79 -7.26 3.23 -8.90
CA ILE A 79 -6.62 2.56 -10.03
C ILE A 79 -7.39 1.31 -10.44
N SER A 80 -7.03 0.74 -11.60
CA SER A 80 -7.61 -0.53 -12.02
C SER A 80 -7.02 -1.71 -11.22
N LYS A 81 -7.81 -2.77 -11.08
CA LYS A 81 -7.33 -4.08 -10.60
C LYS A 81 -6.07 -4.54 -11.36
N ILE A 82 -6.05 -4.34 -12.68
CA ILE A 82 -4.94 -4.78 -13.53
C ILE A 82 -3.64 -4.07 -13.09
N ASN A 83 -3.69 -2.75 -12.92
CA ASN A 83 -2.53 -1.96 -12.50
C ASN A 83 -2.01 -2.41 -11.12
N PHE A 84 -2.90 -2.71 -10.17
CA PHE A 84 -2.48 -3.22 -8.86
C PHE A 84 -1.76 -4.56 -8.98
N TYR A 85 -2.33 -5.52 -9.71
CA TYR A 85 -1.78 -6.87 -9.81
C TYR A 85 -0.50 -6.95 -10.67
N GLU A 86 -0.29 -6.01 -11.59
CA GLU A 86 1.00 -5.84 -12.26
C GLU A 86 2.12 -5.57 -11.24
N ILE A 87 1.85 -4.79 -10.18
CA ILE A 87 2.83 -4.55 -9.12
C ILE A 87 2.86 -5.73 -8.13
N TRP A 88 1.72 -6.31 -7.79
CA TRP A 88 1.63 -7.42 -6.82
C TRP A 88 2.44 -8.65 -7.23
N ILE A 89 2.54 -8.96 -8.53
CA ILE A 89 3.24 -10.16 -9.04
C ILE A 89 4.76 -9.96 -9.14
N ASN A 90 5.26 -8.73 -9.29
CA ASN A 90 6.69 -8.41 -9.40
C ASN A 90 7.43 -8.58 -8.08
#